data_AF-V4JPU2-F1
#
_entry.id   AF-V4JPU2-F1
#
_cell.length_a   1.000
_cell.length_b   1.000
_cell.length_c   1.000
_cell.angle_alpha   90.00
_cell.angle_beta   90.00
_cell.angle_gamma   90.00
#
_symmetry.space_group_name_H-M   'P 1'
#
loop_
_entity.id
_entity.type
_entity.pdbx_description
1 polymer ?
#
loop_
_entity_poly.entity_id
_entity_poly.type
_entity_poly.pdbx_seq_one_letter_code
_entity_poly.pdbx_strand_id
1 'polypeptide(L)'
;MTLELQCDRMRFAPAGYEDAQDIERKQGLSIRFMKDGATEVGAFQAGGDNAEIRIVDNYPVEIVFSDEADYGFVLDQIGKNAVLNLAMIDQDVSYGIFDLTGSGAAIRSLRTACGPSAVSAPARIEAPEGVVYCGGGGIKRQIEFTILEKPEDKWDSRVTINGETLRAMTAYSYFGKSEPPRGFVVALLCEDRAEFLVFKDGDEDWLEFGDYTYRKCN
;
A
#
# COMPACT_ATOMS: atom_id res chain seq x y z
N MET A 1 7.46 -0.37 -14.79
CA MET A 1 6.08 -0.18 -14.28
C MET A 1 6.03 -0.78 -12.89
N THR A 2 5.32 -0.16 -11.95
CA THR A 2 5.14 -0.66 -10.59
C THR A 2 3.75 -1.26 -10.44
N LEU A 3 3.67 -2.36 -9.71
CA LEU A 3 2.41 -2.96 -9.27
C LEU A 3 2.35 -2.83 -7.76
N GLU A 4 1.33 -2.13 -7.27
CA GLU A 4 1.07 -1.94 -5.86
C GLU A 4 -0.12 -2.82 -5.45
N LEU A 5 0.00 -3.48 -4.31
CA LEU A 5 -1.00 -4.41 -3.78
C LEU A 5 -1.32 -4.01 -2.35
N GLN A 6 -2.61 -3.92 -2.04
CA GLN A 6 -3.13 -3.65 -0.69
C GLN A 6 -4.12 -4.77 -0.31
N CYS A 7 -4.93 -4.64 0.74
CA CYS A 7 -5.82 -5.72 1.16
C CYS A 7 -7.10 -5.87 0.34
N ASP A 8 -7.54 -4.81 -0.34
CA ASP A 8 -8.80 -4.76 -1.09
C ASP A 8 -8.61 -4.30 -2.55
N ARG A 9 -7.38 -3.93 -2.92
CA ARG A 9 -7.11 -3.25 -4.19
C ARG A 9 -5.71 -3.47 -4.70
N MET A 10 -5.57 -3.30 -6.00
CA MET A 10 -4.28 -3.21 -6.68
C MET A 10 -4.21 -1.91 -7.50
N ARG A 11 -3.01 -1.36 -7.64
CA ARG A 11 -2.74 -0.19 -8.47
C ARG A 11 -1.59 -0.44 -9.40
N PHE A 12 -1.67 0.13 -10.59
CA PHE A 12 -0.54 0.18 -11.51
C PHE A 12 -0.61 1.44 -12.37
N ALA A 13 0.55 1.87 -12.85
CA ALA A 13 0.63 2.92 -13.86
C ALA A 13 0.82 2.28 -15.24
N PRO A 14 -0.17 2.39 -16.16
CA PRO A 14 0.00 2.03 -17.56
C PRO A 14 1.09 2.86 -18.25
N ALA A 15 1.50 2.45 -19.45
CA ALA A 15 2.54 3.13 -20.22
C ALA A 15 2.17 4.58 -20.59
N GLY A 16 0.88 4.87 -20.79
CA GLY A 16 0.37 6.21 -21.05
C GLY A 16 -0.97 6.49 -20.37
N TYR A 17 -1.31 7.77 -20.26
CA TYR A 17 -2.62 8.21 -19.76
C TYR A 17 -3.78 7.75 -20.66
N GLU A 18 -3.55 7.63 -21.97
CA GLU A 18 -4.54 7.10 -22.91
C GLU A 18 -4.93 5.65 -22.58
N ASP A 19 -3.97 4.83 -22.14
CA ASP A 19 -4.23 3.46 -21.69
C ASP A 19 -5.05 3.46 -20.40
N ALA A 20 -4.73 4.34 -19.45
CA ALA A 20 -5.51 4.50 -18.22
C ALA A 20 -6.96 4.91 -18.50
N GLN A 21 -7.18 5.86 -19.42
CA GLN A 21 -8.51 6.26 -19.87
C GLN A 21 -9.24 5.15 -20.62
N ASP A 22 -8.53 4.32 -21.39
CA ASP A 22 -9.13 3.18 -22.07
C ASP A 22 -9.60 2.12 -21.07
N ILE A 23 -8.79 1.80 -20.06
CA ILE A 23 -9.11 0.86 -18.98
C ILE A 23 -10.31 1.36 -18.17
N GLU A 24 -10.29 2.61 -17.72
CA GLU A 24 -11.38 3.20 -16.95
C GLU A 24 -12.68 3.26 -17.76
N ARG A 25 -12.64 3.75 -19.01
CA ARG A 25 -13.85 3.83 -19.84
C ARG A 25 -14.48 2.45 -20.09
N LYS A 26 -13.67 1.41 -20.24
CA LYS A 26 -14.14 0.06 -20.51
C LYS A 26 -14.65 -0.67 -19.27
N GLN A 27 -14.24 -0.23 -18.07
CA GLN A 27 -14.57 -0.91 -16.80
C GLN A 27 -14.31 -2.42 -16.90
N GLY A 28 -13.21 -2.80 -17.54
CA GLY A 28 -12.90 -4.19 -17.86
C GLY A 28 -11.41 -4.42 -18.03
N LEU A 29 -10.84 -5.27 -17.18
CA LEU A 29 -9.43 -5.64 -17.17
C LEU A 29 -9.28 -7.16 -16.99
N SER A 30 -8.47 -7.77 -17.85
CA SER A 30 -8.05 -9.16 -17.76
C SER A 30 -6.73 -9.25 -17.01
N ILE A 31 -6.75 -9.90 -15.85
CA ILE A 31 -5.58 -10.17 -15.01
C ILE A 31 -5.09 -11.58 -15.34
N ARG A 32 -4.10 -11.69 -16.23
CA ARG A 32 -3.58 -12.97 -16.74
C ARG A 32 -2.35 -13.41 -15.95
N PHE A 33 -2.36 -14.65 -15.48
CA PHE A 33 -1.30 -15.23 -14.67
C PHE A 33 -0.43 -16.14 -15.52
N MET A 34 0.88 -15.85 -15.54
CA MET A 34 1.83 -16.52 -16.41
C MET A 34 2.86 -17.25 -15.54
N LYS A 35 2.97 -18.57 -15.72
CA LYS A 35 3.84 -19.41 -14.89
C LYS A 35 5.33 -19.09 -15.07
N ASP A 36 5.76 -19.00 -16.33
CA ASP A 36 7.17 -18.83 -16.74
C ASP A 36 7.33 -17.65 -17.72
N GLY A 37 6.45 -16.64 -17.60
CA GLY A 37 6.40 -15.48 -18.53
C GLY A 37 5.82 -15.76 -19.92
N ALA A 38 5.76 -17.02 -20.34
CA ALA A 38 5.25 -17.42 -21.66
C ALA A 38 3.94 -18.26 -21.60
N THR A 39 3.72 -19.00 -20.52
CA THR A 39 2.55 -19.90 -20.40
C THR A 39 1.50 -19.31 -19.48
N GLU A 40 0.36 -18.93 -20.05
CA GLU A 40 -0.83 -18.56 -19.27
C GLU A 40 -1.38 -19.80 -18.56
N VAL A 41 -1.57 -19.70 -17.25
CA VAL A 41 -2.16 -20.77 -16.42
C VAL A 41 -3.55 -20.41 -15.90
N GLY A 42 -4.00 -19.19 -16.14
CA GLY A 42 -5.35 -18.71 -15.85
C GLY A 42 -5.44 -17.21 -15.97
N ALA A 43 -6.68 -16.71 -15.94
CA ALA A 43 -6.97 -15.29 -15.92
C ALA A 43 -8.15 -15.00 -14.99
N PHE A 44 -8.15 -13.81 -14.39
CA PHE A 44 -9.28 -13.25 -13.66
C PHE A 44 -9.80 -12.03 -14.42
N GLN A 45 -11.10 -11.94 -14.64
CA GLN A 45 -11.72 -10.79 -15.30
C GLN A 45 -12.26 -9.85 -14.22
N ALA A 46 -11.70 -8.64 -14.13
CA ALA A 46 -12.15 -7.59 -13.25
C ALA A 46 -12.96 -6.56 -14.04
N GLY A 47 -14.13 -6.19 -13.55
CA GLY A 47 -14.97 -5.17 -14.18
C GLY A 47 -16.19 -4.86 -13.33
N GLY A 48 -17.12 -4.05 -13.84
CA GLY A 48 -18.22 -3.47 -13.03
C GLY A 48 -19.09 -4.46 -12.24
N ASP A 49 -19.06 -5.76 -12.56
CA ASP A 49 -19.76 -6.80 -11.82
C ASP A 49 -19.05 -7.21 -10.51
N ASN A 50 -17.72 -7.15 -10.46
CA ASN A 50 -16.91 -7.68 -9.35
C ASN A 50 -15.76 -6.75 -8.89
N ALA A 51 -15.55 -5.62 -9.57
CA ALA A 51 -14.55 -4.63 -9.22
C ALA A 51 -14.93 -3.22 -9.72
N GLU A 52 -14.49 -2.22 -8.97
CA GLU A 52 -14.49 -0.82 -9.40
C GLU A 52 -13.12 -0.46 -9.96
N ILE A 53 -13.08 0.08 -11.19
CA ILE A 53 -11.85 0.50 -11.84
C ILE A 53 -11.87 2.02 -11.97
N ARG A 54 -10.86 2.72 -11.43
CA ARG A 54 -10.77 4.18 -11.48
C ARG A 54 -9.36 4.66 -11.73
N ILE A 55 -9.24 5.81 -12.38
CA ILE A 55 -7.98 6.56 -12.41
C ILE A 55 -7.87 7.31 -11.09
N VAL A 56 -6.80 7.06 -10.35
CA VAL A 56 -6.49 7.74 -9.09
C VAL A 56 -5.21 8.53 -9.24
N ASP A 57 -5.05 9.54 -8.40
CA ASP A 57 -3.88 10.41 -8.40
C ASP A 57 -3.60 11.00 -9.80
N ASN A 58 -2.35 11.37 -10.05
CA ASN A 58 -1.89 11.76 -11.36
C ASN A 58 -1.63 10.48 -12.18
N TYR A 59 -2.66 9.86 -12.76
CA TYR A 59 -2.73 8.79 -13.80
C TYR A 59 -2.61 7.27 -13.47
N PRO A 60 -2.34 6.76 -12.25
CA PRO A 60 -2.50 5.33 -11.94
C PRO A 60 -3.93 4.81 -12.11
N VAL A 61 -4.05 3.54 -12.48
CA VAL A 61 -5.31 2.79 -12.43
C VAL A 61 -5.37 2.02 -11.13
N GLU A 62 -6.43 2.24 -10.35
CA GLU A 62 -6.80 1.45 -9.19
C GLU A 62 -7.94 0.50 -9.54
N ILE A 63 -7.77 -0.77 -9.15
CA ILE A 63 -8.83 -1.79 -9.19
C ILE A 63 -9.16 -2.16 -7.76
N VAL A 64 -10.38 -1.85 -7.32
CA VAL A 64 -10.91 -2.23 -6.01
C VAL A 64 -11.90 -3.37 -6.20
N PHE A 65 -11.66 -4.50 -5.53
CA PHE A 65 -12.48 -5.70 -5.68
C PHE A 65 -13.68 -5.63 -4.74
N SER A 66 -14.84 -6.02 -5.24
CA SER A 66 -16.09 -6.01 -4.48
C SER A 66 -16.17 -7.16 -3.46
N ASP A 67 -15.42 -8.25 -3.69
CA ASP A 67 -15.41 -9.45 -2.85
C ASP A 67 -13.99 -9.84 -2.42
N GLU A 68 -13.84 -10.18 -1.13
CA GLU A 68 -12.54 -10.55 -0.54
C GLU A 68 -12.01 -11.88 -1.09
N ALA A 69 -12.88 -12.83 -1.41
CA ALA A 69 -12.46 -14.12 -1.96
C ALA A 69 -11.97 -13.97 -3.41
N ASP A 70 -12.59 -13.09 -4.19
CA ASP A 70 -12.13 -12.74 -5.54
C ASP A 70 -10.72 -12.15 -5.51
N TYR A 71 -10.47 -11.18 -4.62
CA TYR A 71 -9.16 -10.59 -4.50
C TYR A 71 -8.13 -11.55 -3.87
N GLY A 72 -8.55 -12.35 -2.88
CA GLY A 72 -7.73 -13.40 -2.29
C GLY A 72 -7.28 -14.44 -3.32
N PHE A 73 -8.13 -14.78 -4.30
CA PHE A 73 -7.76 -15.61 -5.43
C PHE A 73 -6.70 -14.92 -6.31
N VAL A 74 -6.88 -13.65 -6.64
CA VAL A 74 -5.91 -12.87 -7.43
C VAL A 74 -4.56 -12.82 -6.74
N LEU A 75 -4.52 -12.51 -5.44
CA LEU A 75 -3.28 -12.52 -4.64
C LEU A 75 -2.62 -13.90 -4.63
N ASP A 76 -3.40 -14.97 -4.48
CA ASP A 76 -2.88 -16.33 -4.51
C ASP A 76 -2.24 -16.70 -5.83
N GLN A 77 -2.81 -16.24 -6.94
CA GLN A 77 -2.23 -16.46 -8.26
C GLN A 77 -0.98 -15.60 -8.46
N ILE A 78 -0.97 -14.33 -8.04
CA ILE A 78 0.23 -13.48 -8.07
C ILE A 78 1.36 -14.12 -7.25
N GLY A 79 1.07 -14.66 -6.07
CA GLY A 79 2.08 -15.29 -5.21
C GLY A 79 2.66 -16.61 -5.76
N LYS A 80 2.01 -17.24 -6.74
CA LYS A 80 2.40 -18.55 -7.32
C LYS A 80 3.05 -18.44 -8.70
N ASN A 81 2.82 -17.35 -9.42
CA ASN A 81 3.21 -17.19 -10.81
C ASN A 81 4.38 -16.22 -10.96
N ALA A 82 5.19 -16.41 -12.02
CA ALA A 82 6.36 -15.58 -12.25
C ALA A 82 6.03 -14.25 -12.91
N VAL A 83 4.93 -14.16 -13.66
CA VAL A 83 4.56 -12.94 -14.39
C VAL A 83 3.05 -12.67 -14.29
N LEU A 84 2.71 -11.40 -14.10
CA LEU A 84 1.36 -10.86 -14.23
C LEU A 84 1.26 -10.07 -15.53
N ASN A 85 0.25 -10.34 -16.35
CA ASN A 85 -0.07 -9.53 -17.51
C ASN A 85 -1.47 -8.92 -17.32
N LEU A 86 -1.51 -7.60 -17.24
CA LEU A 86 -2.74 -6.82 -17.20
C LEU A 86 -3.10 -6.44 -18.63
N ALA A 87 -4.18 -7.01 -19.12
CA ALA A 87 -4.59 -6.91 -20.51
C ALA A 87 -6.04 -6.50 -20.64
N MET A 88 -6.44 -6.12 -21.84
CA MET A 88 -7.84 -5.90 -22.17
C MET A 88 -8.61 -7.23 -22.13
N ILE A 89 -9.88 -7.17 -21.73
CA ILE A 89 -10.80 -8.30 -21.83
C ILE A 89 -10.97 -8.67 -23.31
N ASP A 90 -10.92 -9.97 -23.61
CA ASP A 90 -11.13 -10.57 -24.94
C ASP A 90 -10.20 -10.10 -26.07
N GLN A 91 -9.09 -9.40 -25.77
CA GLN A 91 -8.11 -8.93 -26.76
C GLN A 91 -6.68 -9.09 -26.28
N ASP A 92 -5.73 -9.28 -27.18
CA ASP A 92 -4.29 -9.40 -26.84
C ASP A 92 -3.57 -8.05 -26.64
N VAL A 93 -4.30 -7.05 -26.15
CA VAL A 93 -3.73 -5.74 -25.82
C VAL A 93 -3.26 -5.77 -24.37
N SER A 94 -1.94 -5.71 -24.16
CA SER A 94 -1.32 -5.63 -22.84
C SER A 94 -1.18 -4.17 -22.40
N TYR A 95 -1.71 -3.84 -21.23
CA TYR A 95 -1.52 -2.56 -20.55
C TYR A 95 -0.33 -2.56 -19.58
N GLY A 96 0.13 -3.75 -19.17
CA GLY A 96 1.30 -3.87 -18.31
C GLY A 96 1.70 -5.31 -18.05
N ILE A 97 3.00 -5.58 -18.11
CA ILE A 97 3.59 -6.88 -17.76
C ILE A 97 4.52 -6.67 -16.56
N PHE A 98 4.33 -7.49 -15.53
CA PHE A 98 5.05 -7.38 -14.26
C PHE A 98 5.75 -8.70 -13.96
N ASP A 99 7.06 -8.63 -13.76
CA ASP A 99 7.84 -9.74 -13.21
C ASP A 99 7.58 -9.83 -11.71
N LEU A 100 7.16 -11.00 -11.26
CA LEU A 100 6.82 -11.34 -9.88
C LEU A 100 7.87 -12.26 -9.26
N THR A 101 8.96 -12.55 -9.96
CA THR A 101 10.04 -13.40 -9.46
C THR A 101 10.60 -12.84 -8.15
N GLY A 102 10.46 -13.61 -7.07
CA GLY A 102 10.88 -13.19 -5.72
C GLY A 102 9.81 -12.47 -4.90
N SER A 103 8.70 -12.04 -5.50
CA SER A 103 7.61 -11.32 -4.82
C SER A 103 6.77 -12.22 -3.91
N GLY A 104 6.86 -13.55 -4.07
CA GLY A 104 6.02 -14.49 -3.32
C GLY A 104 6.10 -14.37 -1.79
N ALA A 105 7.24 -13.94 -1.22
CA ALA A 105 7.34 -13.67 0.22
C ALA A 105 6.51 -12.45 0.63
N ALA A 106 6.58 -11.35 -0.14
CA ALA A 106 5.81 -10.14 0.11
C ALA A 106 4.30 -10.40 -0.01
N ILE A 107 3.87 -11.19 -1.00
CA ILE A 107 2.46 -11.57 -1.17
C ILE A 107 1.95 -12.41 0.01
N ARG A 108 2.75 -13.35 0.52
CA ARG A 108 2.37 -14.12 1.72
C ARG A 108 2.26 -13.25 2.96
N SER A 109 3.17 -12.29 3.13
CA SER A 109 3.10 -11.32 4.23
C SER A 109 1.85 -10.45 4.11
N LEU A 110 1.55 -9.93 2.91
CA LEU A 110 0.33 -9.18 2.64
C LEU A 110 -0.91 -10.01 2.97
N ARG A 111 -0.99 -11.27 2.49
CA ARG A 111 -2.12 -12.17 2.78
C ARG A 111 -2.31 -12.42 4.27
N THR A 112 -1.21 -12.54 5.01
CA THR A 112 -1.27 -12.75 6.46
C THR A 112 -1.82 -11.50 7.16
N ALA A 113 -1.46 -10.31 6.68
CA ALA A 113 -2.00 -9.05 7.17
C ALA A 113 -3.48 -8.84 6.79
N CYS A 114 -3.91 -9.37 5.63
CA CYS A 114 -5.26 -9.14 5.08
C CYS A 114 -6.28 -10.26 5.41
N GLY A 115 -5.92 -11.32 6.14
CA GLY A 115 -6.80 -12.46 6.41
C GLY A 115 -7.92 -12.17 7.43
N PRO A 116 -8.98 -13.01 7.48
CA PRO A 116 -10.12 -12.79 8.36
C PRO A 116 -9.72 -12.99 9.83
N SER A 117 -9.94 -11.97 10.65
CA SER A 117 -9.89 -12.09 12.12
C SER A 117 -10.75 -13.26 12.57
N ALA A 118 -10.11 -14.32 13.09
CA ALA A 118 -10.80 -15.39 13.76
C ALA A 118 -11.59 -14.79 14.94
N VAL A 119 -12.93 -14.87 14.88
CA VAL A 119 -13.81 -14.45 15.96
C VAL A 119 -13.47 -15.27 17.20
N SER A 120 -13.05 -14.61 18.27
CA SER A 120 -12.98 -15.19 19.63
C SER A 120 -13.28 -14.10 20.66
N ALA A 121 -14.57 -13.98 21.01
CA ALA A 121 -15.15 -13.34 22.21
C ALA A 121 -14.75 -11.87 22.50
N PRO A 122 -15.51 -11.09 23.29
CA PRO A 122 -15.11 -9.73 23.62
C PRO A 122 -13.99 -9.81 24.66
N ALA A 123 -12.76 -10.04 24.19
CA ALA A 123 -11.59 -9.56 24.88
C ALA A 123 -11.68 -8.03 24.81
N ARG A 124 -11.59 -7.41 25.99
CA ARG A 124 -11.58 -5.96 26.15
C ARG A 124 -10.65 -5.36 25.11
N ILE A 125 -11.11 -4.29 24.47
CA ILE A 125 -10.25 -3.39 23.71
C ILE A 125 -9.11 -2.97 24.65
N GLU A 126 -7.95 -3.58 24.49
CA GLU A 126 -6.68 -2.94 24.80
C GLU A 126 -6.14 -2.46 23.47
N ALA A 127 -5.94 -1.15 23.39
CA ALA A 127 -5.33 -0.50 22.25
C ALA A 127 -3.95 -1.15 21.96
N PRO A 128 -3.54 -1.31 20.70
CA PRO A 128 -2.15 -1.62 20.43
C PRO A 128 -1.33 -0.44 20.92
N GLU A 129 -0.42 -0.70 21.86
CA GLU A 129 0.59 0.27 22.27
C GLU A 129 1.40 0.68 21.04
N GLY A 130 1.16 1.89 20.55
CA GLY A 130 1.88 2.46 19.42
C GLY A 130 3.38 2.53 19.71
N VAL A 131 4.20 2.46 18.67
CA VAL A 131 5.64 2.72 18.81
C VAL A 131 5.80 4.17 19.26
N VAL A 132 6.41 4.36 20.43
CA VAL A 132 6.63 5.69 21.03
C VAL A 132 8.04 6.13 20.71
N TYR A 133 8.16 7.33 20.15
CA TYR A 133 9.43 7.98 19.89
C TYR A 133 9.68 9.07 20.93
N CYS A 134 10.78 8.93 21.65
CA CYS A 134 11.22 9.87 22.67
C CYS A 134 12.51 10.55 22.22
N GLY A 135 12.68 11.83 22.59
CA GLY A 135 13.95 12.53 22.41
C GLY A 135 13.80 13.84 21.67
N GLY A 136 14.77 14.15 20.79
CA GLY A 136 14.86 15.41 20.07
C GLY A 136 15.90 16.40 20.62
N GLY A 137 17.06 15.91 21.07
CA GLY A 137 18.15 16.78 21.55
C GLY A 137 17.73 17.67 22.74
N GLY A 138 17.73 18.99 22.55
CA GLY A 138 17.37 19.99 23.58
C GLY A 138 15.87 20.11 23.87
N ILE A 139 15.01 19.47 23.07
CA ILE A 139 13.55 19.52 23.25
C ILE A 139 13.05 18.11 23.50
N LYS A 140 12.40 17.88 24.64
CA LYS A 140 11.80 16.57 24.96
C LYS A 140 10.38 16.51 24.42
N ARG A 141 10.11 15.59 23.50
CA ARG A 141 8.75 15.25 23.06
C ARG A 141 8.54 13.73 23.12
N GLN A 142 7.29 13.36 23.36
CA GLN A 142 6.75 12.03 23.11
C GLN A 142 5.96 12.11 21.81
N ILE A 143 6.33 11.30 20.82
CA ILE A 143 5.69 11.27 19.51
C ILE A 143 5.21 9.86 19.25
N GLU A 144 3.94 9.74 18.88
CA GLU A 144 3.29 8.50 18.48
C GLU A 144 2.63 8.72 17.13
N PHE A 145 2.52 7.66 16.33
CA PHE A 145 1.70 7.73 15.14
C PHE A 145 0.93 6.43 14.93
N THR A 146 -0.15 6.54 14.18
CA THR A 146 -0.99 5.42 13.80
C THR A 146 -1.40 5.61 12.35
N ILE A 147 -1.16 4.60 11.52
CA ILE A 147 -1.72 4.53 10.17
C ILE A 147 -3.06 3.81 10.31
N LEU A 148 -4.13 4.45 9.84
CA LEU A 148 -5.50 3.97 9.96
C LEU A 148 -5.75 2.92 8.89
N GLU A 149 -6.27 1.77 9.31
CA GLU A 149 -6.62 0.68 8.38
C GLU A 149 -7.81 1.06 7.47
N LYS A 150 -8.73 1.89 7.97
CA LYS A 150 -9.93 2.34 7.25
C LYS A 150 -10.11 3.85 7.40
N PRO A 151 -9.40 4.65 6.61
CA PRO A 151 -9.55 6.10 6.68
C PRO A 151 -10.83 6.55 5.97
N GLU A 152 -11.58 7.44 6.62
CA GLU A 152 -12.82 8.02 6.07
C GLU A 152 -12.54 9.12 5.03
N ASP A 153 -11.32 9.64 5.02
CA ASP A 153 -10.88 10.70 4.12
C ASP A 153 -9.38 10.54 3.78
N LYS A 154 -8.79 11.56 3.16
CA LYS A 154 -7.36 11.57 2.77
C LYS A 154 -6.40 11.45 3.96
N TRP A 155 -6.86 11.70 5.19
CA TRP A 155 -6.04 11.65 6.39
C TRP A 155 -5.99 10.22 6.92
N ASP A 156 -5.14 9.42 6.30
CA ASP A 156 -4.92 8.01 6.60
C ASP A 156 -4.03 7.74 7.81
N SER A 157 -3.57 8.78 8.50
CA SER A 157 -2.78 8.62 9.72
C SER A 157 -3.09 9.67 10.77
N ARG A 158 -2.67 9.38 12.00
CA ARG A 158 -2.73 10.26 13.16
C ARG A 158 -1.34 10.38 13.74
N VAL A 159 -0.93 11.59 14.08
CA VAL A 159 0.33 11.85 14.80
C VAL A 159 -0.02 12.51 16.12
N THR A 160 0.45 11.94 17.22
CA THR A 160 0.23 12.47 18.58
C THR A 160 1.54 12.98 19.15
N ILE A 161 1.57 14.24 19.55
CA ILE A 161 2.76 14.90 20.12
C ILE A 161 2.38 15.36 21.53
N ASN A 162 3.02 14.81 22.56
CA ASN A 162 2.74 15.13 23.97
C ASN A 162 1.23 15.06 24.32
N GLY A 163 0.49 14.14 23.70
CA GLY A 163 -0.95 13.98 23.91
C GLY A 163 -1.85 14.80 22.98
N GLU A 164 -1.31 15.68 22.15
CA GLU A 164 -2.08 16.42 21.14
C GLU A 164 -2.03 15.68 19.79
N THR A 165 -3.20 15.33 19.23
CA THR A 165 -3.30 14.53 17.99
C THR A 165 -3.65 15.40 16.78
N LEU A 166 -2.89 15.21 15.71
CA LEU A 166 -3.08 15.81 14.40
C LEU A 166 -3.47 14.74 13.37
N ARG A 167 -4.27 15.15 12.38
CA ARG A 167 -4.49 14.34 11.18
C ARG A 167 -3.28 14.44 10.26
N ALA A 168 -2.87 13.32 9.68
CA ALA A 168 -1.76 13.25 8.73
C ALA A 168 -2.09 12.34 7.55
N MET A 169 -1.38 12.53 6.45
CA MET A 169 -1.39 11.64 5.29
C MET A 169 -0.05 10.93 5.17
N THR A 170 -0.04 9.64 4.80
CA THR A 170 1.20 8.91 4.55
C THR A 170 1.74 9.21 3.15
N ALA A 171 3.07 9.29 3.04
CA ALA A 171 3.78 9.44 1.78
C ALA A 171 5.01 8.54 1.74
N TYR A 172 4.93 7.47 0.96
CA TYR A 172 6.02 6.49 0.78
C TYR A 172 7.04 6.92 -0.29
N SER A 173 6.67 7.89 -1.15
CA SER A 173 7.51 8.42 -2.23
C SER A 173 7.96 9.86 -1.98
N TYR A 174 8.29 10.19 -0.72
CA TYR A 174 8.60 11.56 -0.28
C TYR A 174 9.79 12.19 -1.03
N PHE A 175 10.83 11.40 -1.33
CA PHE A 175 12.06 11.87 -1.98
C PHE A 175 12.00 11.96 -3.51
N GLY A 176 10.85 11.61 -4.11
CA GLY A 176 10.65 11.65 -5.56
C GLY A 176 11.67 10.79 -6.32
N LYS A 177 12.54 11.44 -7.12
CA LYS A 177 13.57 10.76 -7.93
C LYS A 177 14.90 10.55 -7.20
N SER A 178 15.02 11.02 -5.97
CA SER A 178 16.23 10.83 -5.16
C SER A 178 16.13 9.51 -4.41
N GLU A 179 17.26 8.83 -4.26
CA GLU A 179 17.33 7.64 -3.42
C GLU A 179 16.96 8.03 -1.97
N PRO A 180 15.96 7.36 -1.35
CA PRO A 180 15.61 7.64 0.02
C PRO A 180 16.80 7.36 0.95
N PRO A 181 16.96 8.11 2.05
CA PRO A 181 17.95 7.77 3.05
C PRO A 181 17.71 6.35 3.57
N ARG A 182 18.81 5.67 3.92
CA ARG A 182 18.76 4.30 4.40
C ARG A 182 17.78 4.18 5.57
N GLY A 183 16.94 3.15 5.49
CA GLY A 183 15.95 2.86 6.51
C GLY A 183 14.66 3.67 6.40
N PHE A 184 14.49 4.56 5.42
CA PHE A 184 13.24 5.30 5.27
C PHE A 184 12.05 4.34 5.07
N VAL A 185 10.99 4.57 5.84
CA VAL A 185 9.75 3.79 5.82
C VAL A 185 8.60 4.60 5.23
N VAL A 186 8.31 5.77 5.82
CA VAL A 186 7.15 6.58 5.45
C VAL A 186 7.33 8.03 5.93
N ALA A 187 6.80 8.98 5.16
CA ALA A 187 6.61 10.36 5.61
C ALA A 187 5.17 10.58 6.07
N LEU A 188 4.96 11.29 7.18
CA LEU A 188 3.65 11.68 7.70
C LEU A 188 3.48 13.18 7.49
N LEU A 189 2.53 13.55 6.64
CA LEU A 189 2.25 14.93 6.23
C LEU A 189 1.01 15.43 6.98
N CYS A 190 1.24 16.15 8.08
CA CYS A 190 0.17 16.65 8.94
C CYS A 190 -0.64 17.77 8.29
N GLU A 191 -1.89 17.93 8.74
CA GLU A 191 -2.80 18.96 8.24
C GLU A 191 -2.33 20.40 8.48
N ASP A 192 -1.47 20.60 9.49
CA ASP A 192 -0.84 21.88 9.83
C ASP A 192 0.45 22.15 9.01
N ARG A 193 0.80 21.23 8.10
CA ARG A 193 2.03 21.20 7.30
C ARG A 193 3.27 20.76 8.08
N ALA A 194 3.13 20.18 9.28
CA ALA A 194 4.22 19.46 9.91
C ALA A 194 4.55 18.17 9.13
N GLU A 195 5.83 17.81 9.09
CA GLU A 195 6.33 16.65 8.35
C GLU A 195 7.18 15.79 9.27
N PHE A 196 6.89 14.48 9.30
CA PHE A 196 7.64 13.50 10.07
C PHE A 196 8.18 12.45 9.13
N LEU A 197 9.45 12.09 9.26
CA LEU A 197 10.04 11.00 8.48
C LEU A 197 10.31 9.83 9.42
N VAL A 198 9.74 8.68 9.11
CA VAL A 198 9.87 7.45 9.91
C VAL A 198 10.91 6.55 9.27
N PHE A 199 11.78 6.00 10.11
CA PHE A 199 12.88 5.15 9.68
C PHE A 199 12.98 3.88 10.52
N LYS A 200 13.45 2.82 9.89
CA LYS A 200 13.77 1.52 10.47
C LYS A 200 14.98 0.91 9.76
N ASP A 201 16.04 0.64 10.50
CA ASP A 201 17.22 -0.06 9.99
C ASP A 201 17.71 -1.09 11.04
N GLY A 202 17.52 -2.37 10.74
CA GLY A 202 17.79 -3.45 11.70
C GLY A 202 16.94 -3.33 12.96
N ASP A 203 17.60 -3.17 14.11
CA ASP A 203 16.98 -3.01 15.43
C ASP A 203 16.77 -1.53 15.82
N GLU A 204 17.17 -0.58 14.96
CA GLU A 204 16.97 0.85 15.20
C GLU A 204 15.70 1.37 14.51
N ASP A 205 14.74 1.84 15.32
CA ASP A 205 13.56 2.59 14.88
C ASP A 205 13.73 4.06 15.31
N TRP A 206 13.63 5.00 14.37
CA TRP A 206 13.66 6.43 14.68
C TRP A 206 12.72 7.26 13.82
N LEU A 207 12.45 8.47 14.28
CA LEU A 207 11.62 9.45 13.63
C LEU A 207 12.38 10.77 13.55
N GLU A 208 12.31 11.46 12.42
CA GLU A 208 12.83 12.81 12.23
C GLU A 208 11.69 13.81 12.16
N PHE A 209 11.81 14.90 12.92
CA PHE A 209 10.87 16.02 12.92
C PHE A 209 11.63 17.33 13.10
N GLY A 210 11.64 18.15 12.05
CA GLY A 210 12.55 19.30 11.94
C GLY A 210 14.02 18.86 11.97
N ASP A 211 14.86 19.57 12.70
CA ASP A 211 16.29 19.25 12.84
C ASP A 211 16.60 18.15 13.89
N TYR A 212 15.58 17.44 14.36
CA TYR A 212 15.67 16.55 15.53
C TYR A 212 15.31 15.11 15.22
N THR A 213 16.12 14.20 15.76
CA THR A 213 15.88 12.75 15.74
C THR A 213 15.32 12.26 17.07
N TYR A 214 14.27 11.44 17.00
CA TYR A 214 13.57 10.82 18.11
C TYR A 214 13.70 9.32 17.98
N ARG A 215 14.17 8.63 19.01
CA ARG A 215 14.38 7.18 18.98
C ARG A 215 13.22 6.48 19.66
N LYS A 216 12.90 5.27 19.18
CA LYS A 216 11.94 4.41 19.87
C LYS A 216 12.36 4.18 21.32
N CYS A 217 11.40 4.30 22.24
CA CYS A 217 11.64 4.23 23.68
C CYS A 217 10.75 3.22 24.42
N ASN A 218 9.97 2.40 23.70
CA ASN A 218 9.21 1.26 24.22
C ASN A 218 9.51 -0.03 23.46
#